data_AF-A0A1R3WYX7-F1
#
_entry.id   AF-A0A1R3WYX7-F1
#
_cell.length_a   1.000
_cell.length_b   1.000
_cell.length_c   1.000
_cell.angle_alpha   90.00
_cell.angle_beta   90.00
_cell.angle_gamma   90.00
#
_symmetry.space_group_name_H-M   'P 1'
#
loop_
_entity.id
_entity.type
_entity.pdbx_description
1 polymer ?
#
loop_
_entity_poly.entity_id
_entity_poly.type
_entity_poly.pdbx_seq_one_letter_code
_entity_poly.pdbx_strand_id
1 'polypeptide(L)'
;MAHFLTPADRIWPDAAHACDNQSIFCDEACVAEWLSLTGNGRGHVMSLETLWNLAAHWYEGRLDTPYVRREPVAAADYFRSVGLSGSFWGLD
;
A
#
# COMPACT_ATOMS: atom_id res chain seq x y z
N MET A 1 7.58 -11.18 -1.49
CA MET A 1 7.04 -10.16 -0.56
C MET A 1 6.57 -8.93 -1.33
N ALA A 2 5.74 -8.07 -0.77
CA ALA A 2 5.34 -6.82 -1.41
C ALA A 2 6.03 -5.61 -0.74
N HIS A 3 6.40 -4.60 -1.53
CA HIS A 3 6.93 -3.34 -1.06
C HIS A 3 6.18 -2.18 -1.71
N PHE A 4 5.72 -1.25 -0.87
CA PHE A 4 5.03 -0.03 -1.27
C PHE A 4 5.88 1.17 -0.85
N LEU A 5 6.21 2.05 -1.80
CA LEU A 5 7.04 3.23 -1.52
C LEU A 5 6.25 4.39 -0.91
N THR A 6 5.04 4.65 -1.40
CA THR A 6 4.27 5.87 -1.09
C THR A 6 3.40 5.66 0.15
N PRO A 7 3.53 6.49 1.21
CA PRO A 7 2.66 6.46 2.38
C PRO A 7 1.17 6.61 2.00
N ALA A 8 0.29 6.01 2.79
CA ALA A 8 -1.13 5.90 2.47
C ALA A 8 -1.82 7.27 2.26
N ASP A 9 -1.44 8.29 3.05
CA ASP A 9 -1.95 9.67 2.93
C ASP A 9 -1.47 10.41 1.67
N ARG A 10 -0.50 9.85 0.94
CA ARG A 10 0.11 10.44 -0.27
C ARG A 10 -0.21 9.71 -1.57
N ILE A 11 -1.06 8.68 -1.53
CA ILE A 11 -1.44 7.92 -2.74
C ILE A 11 -2.20 8.78 -3.76
N TRP A 12 -3.13 9.63 -3.32
CA TRP A 12 -4.03 10.34 -4.24
C TRP A 12 -3.48 11.58 -4.95
N PRO A 13 -2.58 12.38 -4.34
CA PRO A 13 -1.90 13.45 -5.06
C PRO A 13 -1.24 12.98 -6.37
N ASP A 14 -0.66 11.78 -6.37
CA ASP A 14 -0.08 11.16 -7.57
C ASP A 14 -0.24 9.62 -7.52
N ALA A 15 -1.40 9.15 -7.96
CA ALA A 15 -1.72 7.72 -7.95
C ALA A 15 -0.87 6.93 -8.94
N ALA A 16 -0.39 7.55 -10.03
CA ALA A 16 0.46 6.89 -11.00
C ALA A 16 1.83 6.59 -10.38
N HIS A 17 2.45 7.59 -9.74
CA HIS A 17 3.70 7.39 -9.00
C HIS A 17 3.57 6.34 -7.90
N ALA A 18 2.46 6.36 -7.15
CA ALA A 18 2.20 5.36 -6.12
C ALA A 18 2.16 3.94 -6.72
N CYS A 19 1.40 3.73 -7.79
CA CYS A 19 1.29 2.44 -8.47
C CYS A 19 2.62 1.97 -9.10
N ASP A 20 3.37 2.88 -9.72
CA ASP A 20 4.67 2.58 -10.34
C ASP A 20 5.72 2.11 -9.32
N ASN A 21 5.52 2.43 -8.03
CA ASN A 21 6.40 2.06 -6.93
C ASN A 21 5.74 1.08 -5.93
N GLN A 22 4.72 0.34 -6.37
CA GLN A 22 4.18 -0.83 -5.68
C GLN A 22 4.63 -2.07 -6.42
N SER A 23 5.45 -2.89 -5.77
CA SER A 23 6.09 -4.03 -6.45
C SER A 23 6.23 -5.25 -5.56
N ILE A 24 6.29 -6.42 -6.21
CA ILE A 24 6.57 -7.70 -5.56
C ILE A 24 8.05 -8.01 -5.75
N PHE A 25 8.72 -8.35 -4.66
CA PHE A 25 10.14 -8.67 -4.61
C PHE A 25 10.37 -10.11 -4.12
N CYS A 26 11.55 -10.65 -4.46
CA CYS A 26 11.95 -11.99 -4.05
C CYS A 26 12.06 -12.10 -2.52
N ASP A 27 12.78 -11.15 -1.91
CA ASP A 27 13.04 -11.03 -0.48
C ASP A 27 13.50 -9.60 -0.13
N GLU A 28 13.95 -9.39 1.11
CA GLU A 28 14.41 -8.08 1.58
C GLU A 28 15.70 -7.60 0.91
N ALA A 29 16.56 -8.51 0.44
CA ALA A 29 17.78 -8.14 -0.28
C ALA A 29 17.44 -7.56 -1.65
N CYS A 30 16.48 -8.16 -2.37
CA CYS A 30 15.91 -7.60 -3.60
C CYS A 30 15.36 -6.18 -3.40
N VAL A 31 14.68 -5.91 -2.26
CA VAL A 31 14.18 -4.56 -1.94
C VAL A 31 15.34 -3.60 -1.69
N ALA A 32 16.35 -4.00 -0.91
CA ALA A 32 17.50 -3.16 -0.60
C ALA A 32 18.30 -2.76 -1.85
N GLU A 33 18.51 -3.71 -2.78
CA GLU A 33 19.17 -3.46 -4.06
C GLU A 33 18.39 -2.44 -4.91
N TRP A 34 17.08 -2.64 -5.06
CA TRP A 34 16.23 -1.72 -5.81
C TRP A 34 16.22 -0.31 -5.20
N LEU A 35 16.15 -0.19 -3.87
CA LEU A 35 16.24 1.10 -3.18
C LEU A 35 17.59 1.78 -3.45
N SER A 36 18.69 1.02 -3.43
CA SER A 36 20.03 1.55 -3.74
C SER A 36 20.14 2.03 -5.19
N LEU A 37 19.57 1.30 -6.15
CA LEU A 37 19.62 1.66 -7.58
C LEU A 37 18.76 2.87 -7.92
N THR A 38 17.63 3.05 -7.22
CA THR A 38 16.67 4.12 -7.48
C THR A 38 16.88 5.36 -6.61
N GLY A 39 17.68 5.25 -5.54
CA GLY A 39 17.89 6.34 -4.58
C GLY A 39 16.70 6.59 -3.65
N ASN A 40 15.75 5.66 -3.59
CA ASN A 40 14.53 5.78 -2.81
C ASN A 40 14.75 5.42 -1.32
N GLY A 41 13.97 6.07 -0.44
CA GLY A 41 13.88 5.68 0.96
C GLY A 41 13.08 4.39 1.13
N ARG A 42 13.35 3.63 2.20
CA ARG A 42 12.60 2.39 2.47
C ARG A 42 11.15 2.73 2.84
N GLY A 43 10.22 2.35 1.96
CA GLY A 43 8.78 2.31 2.23
C GLY A 43 8.36 1.14 3.14
N HIS A 44 7.13 0.66 2.98
CA HIS A 44 6.57 -0.44 3.77
C HIS A 44 6.73 -1.78 3.07
N VAL A 45 7.07 -2.82 3.84
CA VAL A 45 7.15 -4.20 3.37
C VAL A 45 6.08 -5.05 4.04
N MET A 46 5.45 -5.94 3.29
CA MET A 46 4.43 -6.84 3.82
C MET A 46 4.46 -8.23 3.15
N SER A 47 3.79 -9.19 3.77
CA SER A 47 3.58 -10.51 3.18
C SER A 47 2.63 -10.45 1.98
N LEU A 48 2.68 -11.45 1.10
CA LEU A 48 1.72 -11.54 -0.01
C LEU A 48 0.30 -11.83 0.48
N GLU A 49 0.15 -12.48 1.63
CA GLU A 49 -1.15 -12.70 2.28
C GLU A 49 -1.77 -11.38 2.74
N THR A 50 -0.99 -10.53 3.42
CA THR A 50 -1.42 -9.18 3.82
C THR A 50 -1.79 -8.34 2.59
N LEU A 51 -0.99 -8.38 1.52
CA LEU A 51 -1.29 -7.71 0.26
C LEU A 51 -2.61 -8.20 -0.34
N TRP A 52 -2.83 -9.52 -0.36
CA TRP A 52 -4.06 -10.11 -0.87
C TRP A 52 -5.28 -9.64 -0.08
N ASN A 53 -5.23 -9.68 1.26
CA ASN A 53 -6.31 -9.23 2.13
C ASN A 53 -6.64 -7.74 1.92
N LEU A 54 -5.61 -6.91 1.71
CA LEU A 54 -5.76 -5.50 1.34
C LEU A 54 -6.41 -5.34 -0.06
N ALA A 55 -5.96 -6.09 -1.06
CA ALA A 55 -6.45 -5.93 -2.43
C ALA A 55 -7.91 -6.41 -2.58
N ALA A 56 -8.30 -7.47 -1.86
CA ALA A 56 -9.58 -8.14 -2.00
C ALA A 56 -10.80 -7.22 -1.77
N HIS A 57 -10.71 -6.26 -0.84
CA HIS A 57 -11.83 -5.39 -0.45
C HIS A 57 -11.53 -3.89 -0.63
N TRP A 58 -10.41 -3.54 -1.26
CA TRP A 58 -10.06 -2.14 -1.52
C TRP A 58 -11.10 -1.43 -2.39
N TYR A 59 -11.58 -2.12 -3.44
CA TYR A 59 -12.58 -1.63 -4.40
C TYR A 59 -14.01 -2.11 -4.10
N GLU A 60 -14.29 -2.50 -2.85
CA GLU A 60 -15.65 -2.86 -2.45
C GLU A 60 -16.64 -1.73 -2.77
N GLY A 61 -17.83 -2.09 -3.25
CA GLY A 61 -18.85 -1.15 -3.71
C GLY A 61 -18.58 -0.48 -5.06
N ARG A 62 -17.50 -0.84 -5.79
CA ARG A 62 -17.17 -0.22 -7.09
C ARG A 62 -18.24 -0.40 -8.17
N LEU A 63 -19.07 -1.44 -8.06
CA LEU A 63 -20.17 -1.71 -8.98
C LEU A 63 -21.50 -1.08 -8.51
N ASP A 64 -21.56 -0.53 -7.30
CA ASP A 64 -22.75 0.13 -6.76
C ASP A 64 -22.85 1.59 -7.23
N THR A 65 -24.05 2.16 -7.16
CA THR A 65 -24.29 3.58 -7.48
C THR A 65 -24.98 4.29 -6.31
N PRO A 66 -24.39 5.35 -5.75
CA PRO A 66 -23.09 5.93 -6.10
C PRO A 66 -21.91 5.10 -5.56
N TYR A 67 -20.83 4.98 -6.35
CA TYR A 67 -19.56 4.48 -5.83
C TYR A 67 -18.86 5.56 -5.02
N VAL A 68 -18.47 5.24 -3.79
CA VAL A 68 -17.62 6.06 -2.95
C VAL A 68 -16.24 5.42 -2.90
N ARG A 69 -15.24 6.10 -3.47
CA ARG A 69 -13.86 5.65 -3.38
C ARG A 69 -13.40 5.65 -1.92
N ARG A 70 -12.74 4.57 -1.51
CA ARG A 70 -12.10 4.50 -0.20
C ARG A 70 -11.02 5.58 -0.07
N GLU A 71 -11.12 6.41 0.97
CA GLU A 71 -10.11 7.40 1.30
C GLU A 71 -9.13 6.82 2.32
N PRO A 72 -7.81 6.73 2.02
CA PRO A 72 -6.81 6.12 2.88
C PRO A 72 -6.81 6.66 4.32
N VAL A 73 -6.97 7.97 4.49
CA VAL A 73 -7.04 8.61 5.81
C VAL A 73 -8.26 8.13 6.62
N ALA A 74 -9.36 7.78 5.95
CA ALA A 74 -10.56 7.25 6.58
C ALA A 74 -10.58 5.70 6.64
N ALA A 75 -9.60 5.02 6.05
CA ALA A 75 -9.56 3.56 5.92
C ALA A 75 -8.82 2.87 7.07
N ALA A 76 -8.54 3.58 8.18
CA ALA A 76 -7.72 3.07 9.28
C ALA A 76 -8.22 1.72 9.83
N ASP A 77 -9.53 1.60 10.09
CA ASP A 77 -10.10 0.34 10.62
C ASP A 77 -9.97 -0.81 9.63
N TYR A 78 -10.09 -0.53 8.34
CA TYR A 78 -9.88 -1.53 7.29
C TYR A 78 -8.42 -1.94 7.20
N PHE A 79 -7.48 -0.99 7.28
CA PHE A 79 -6.05 -1.31 7.31
C PHE A 79 -5.68 -2.19 8.51
N ARG A 80 -6.21 -1.88 9.70
CA ARG A 80 -6.03 -2.75 10.88
C ARG A 80 -6.62 -4.15 10.65
N SER A 81 -7.82 -4.24 10.06
CA SER A 81 -8.48 -5.53 9.85
C SER A 81 -7.73 -6.46 8.89
N VAL A 82 -6.93 -5.91 7.98
CA VAL A 82 -6.10 -6.70 7.04
C VAL A 82 -4.66 -6.90 7.52
N GLY A 83 -4.33 -6.48 8.75
CA GLY A 83 -3.05 -6.71 9.41
C GLY A 83 -1.98 -5.64 9.15
N LEU A 84 -2.36 -4.45 8.67
CA LEU A 84 -1.44 -3.33 8.48
C LEU A 84 -1.29 -2.54 9.78
N SER A 85 -0.12 -1.92 9.95
CA SER A 85 0.23 -1.15 11.14
C SER A 85 1.29 -0.08 10.86
N GLY A 86 1.41 0.87 11.77
CA GLY A 86 2.41 1.93 11.73
C GLY A 86 2.00 3.15 10.91
N SER A 87 2.76 4.22 11.09
CA SER A 87 2.51 5.54 10.52
C SER A 87 2.46 5.58 8.99
N PHE A 88 3.08 4.62 8.29
CA PHE A 88 2.96 4.47 6.84
C PHE A 88 1.49 4.36 6.39
N TRP A 89 0.64 3.75 7.21
CA TRP A 89 -0.79 3.56 6.96
C TRP A 89 -1.68 4.55 7.71
N GLY A 90 -1.09 5.55 8.39
CA GLY A 90 -1.83 6.44 9.29
C GLY A 90 -2.37 5.73 10.54
N LEU A 91 -1.70 4.65 10.97
CA LEU A 91 -2.07 3.85 12.14
C LEU A 91 -1.03 4.06 13.25
N ASP A 92 -1.29 5.05 14.11
CA ASP A 92 -0.62 5.21 15.40
C ASP A 92 -1.46 4.58 16.54
#